data_AF-A0A5C4RTJ4-F1
#
_entry.id   AF-A0A5C4RTJ4-F1
#
_cell.length_a   1.000
_cell.length_b   1.000
_cell.length_c   1.000
_cell.angle_alpha   90.00
_cell.angle_beta   90.00
_cell.angle_gamma   90.00
#
_symmetry.space_group_name_H-M   'P 1'
#
loop_
_entity.id
_entity.type
_entity.pdbx_description
1 polymer ?
#
loop_
_entity_poly.entity_id
_entity_poly.type
_entity_poly.pdbx_seq_one_letter_code
_entity_poly.pdbx_strand_id
1 'polypeptide(L)'
;MRTILPGLLLATLMISTPAVAADAGTTRALIVVSSEGRDAGKTRPGFEMDEFAQTWLILRANGVVVDVASPAGGAVQADRFDPKEPFNAAVVADAEAQRQLGATRRTDAVKADDYDAVLVMGGKGAMFDLADDAALHRLLGQVYADGGVVAAVCHGPAALVDAKLPDGTALVAGRALTGFSLEEESVFGKKWATQFRFQLETALRDGGALWQEAALMLPKVVVDGRLVTGQNPYSTAGMAEAVVRALGRTPVARTPWRDELTMALAQQALAGDADGARQALAAEPARYHAALIGMLGYYQLQSAPNDSGVRDALLLMQLARPHMSEPQLPLGIAEAQWRLGQTAAARETLAALLAKHPDLKQARDLQARLTP
;
A
#
# COMPACT_ATOMS: atom_id res chain seq x y z
N MET A 1 66.43 18.68 -40.43
CA MET A 1 64.99 18.43 -40.72
C MET A 1 64.21 18.59 -39.42
N ARG A 2 63.16 19.43 -39.47
CA ARG A 2 62.03 19.57 -38.54
C ARG A 2 62.26 20.27 -37.18
N THR A 3 62.03 21.58 -37.25
CA THR A 3 61.39 22.45 -36.26
C THR A 3 60.09 21.87 -35.70
N ILE A 4 59.87 21.97 -34.38
CA ILE A 4 58.53 21.91 -33.75
C ILE A 4 58.47 22.94 -32.61
N LEU A 5 57.55 23.88 -32.75
CA LEU A 5 56.99 24.82 -31.76
C LEU A 5 55.46 24.77 -31.98
N PRO A 6 54.60 25.28 -31.09
CA PRO A 6 54.25 24.90 -29.73
C PRO A 6 52.78 24.39 -29.63
N GLY A 7 52.39 23.80 -28.50
CA GLY A 7 50.97 23.50 -28.19
C GLY A 7 50.55 24.18 -26.89
N LEU A 8 49.90 25.34 -26.99
CA LEU A 8 49.35 26.09 -25.86
C LEU A 8 48.00 25.46 -25.46
N LEU A 9 47.94 24.80 -24.30
CA LEU A 9 46.70 24.30 -23.72
C LEU A 9 45.92 25.49 -23.14
N LEU A 10 44.78 25.83 -23.75
CA LEU A 10 43.85 26.83 -23.22
C LEU A 10 42.92 26.12 -22.21
N ALA A 11 43.17 26.30 -20.92
CA ALA A 11 42.26 25.85 -19.87
C ALA A 11 41.10 26.85 -19.74
N THR A 12 39.92 26.48 -20.23
CA THR A 12 38.68 27.22 -20.01
C THR A 12 38.19 26.98 -18.58
N LEU A 13 38.37 27.97 -17.70
CA LEU A 13 37.76 28.01 -16.38
C LEU A 13 36.24 28.21 -16.55
N MET A 14 35.45 27.15 -16.35
CA MET A 14 34.00 27.29 -16.19
C MET A 14 33.72 27.85 -14.80
N ILE A 15 33.33 29.12 -14.74
CA ILE A 15 32.79 29.73 -13.53
C ILE A 15 31.36 29.22 -13.38
N SER A 16 31.20 28.17 -12.58
CA SER A 16 29.89 27.71 -12.11
C SER A 16 29.30 28.77 -11.18
N THR A 17 28.30 29.51 -11.65
CA THR A 17 27.46 30.31 -10.75
C THR A 17 26.70 29.36 -9.83
N PRO A 18 26.68 29.57 -8.51
CA PRO A 18 25.83 28.77 -7.64
C PRO A 18 24.39 29.08 -8.02
N ALA A 19 23.60 28.03 -8.27
CA ALA A 19 22.16 28.18 -8.34
C ALA A 19 21.71 28.80 -7.01
N VAL A 20 21.00 29.92 -7.08
CA VAL A 20 20.31 30.49 -5.92
C VAL A 20 19.31 29.44 -5.47
N ALA A 21 19.60 28.75 -4.36
CA ALA A 21 18.60 27.96 -3.66
C ALA A 21 17.49 28.93 -3.28
N ALA A 22 16.31 28.77 -3.90
CA ALA A 22 15.11 29.43 -3.42
C ALA A 22 14.96 29.09 -1.93
N ASP A 23 14.73 30.11 -1.12
CA ASP A 23 14.40 29.96 0.29
C ASP A 23 13.15 29.06 0.36
N ALA A 24 13.36 27.77 0.63
CA ALA A 24 12.28 26.81 0.64
C ALA A 24 11.47 27.08 1.90
N GLY A 25 10.34 27.79 1.74
CA GLY A 25 9.33 27.93 2.78
C GLY A 25 9.00 26.59 3.42
N THR A 26 8.40 26.64 4.61
CA THR A 26 8.02 25.43 5.35
C THR A 26 7.14 24.53 4.47
N THR A 27 7.62 23.33 4.13
CA THR A 27 6.82 22.37 3.36
C THR A 27 5.69 21.81 4.21
N ARG A 28 4.46 21.91 3.71
CA ARG A 28 3.24 21.49 4.42
C ARG A 28 2.51 20.39 3.64
N ALA A 29 2.07 19.37 4.35
CA ALA A 29 1.23 18.31 3.80
C ALA A 29 -0.04 18.14 4.63
N LEU A 30 -1.13 17.77 3.95
CA LEU A 30 -2.39 17.39 4.56
C LEU A 30 -2.58 15.88 4.43
N ILE A 31 -2.74 15.18 5.54
CA ILE A 31 -3.24 13.81 5.53
C ILE A 31 -4.76 13.85 5.71
N VAL A 32 -5.49 13.22 4.80
CA VAL A 32 -6.95 13.12 4.85
C VAL A 32 -7.34 11.69 5.22
N VAL A 33 -8.19 11.56 6.24
CA VAL A 33 -8.72 10.28 6.72
C VAL A 33 -10.24 10.33 6.78
N SER A 34 -10.89 9.16 6.72
CA SER A 34 -12.35 9.06 6.84
C SER A 34 -12.83 9.55 8.22
N SER A 35 -13.97 10.25 8.20
CA SER A 35 -14.78 10.60 9.36
C SER A 35 -15.66 9.46 9.83
N GLU A 36 -15.74 8.34 9.10
CA GLU A 36 -16.46 7.16 9.57
C GLU A 36 -15.70 6.50 10.74
N GLY A 37 -16.08 5.27 11.11
CA GLY A 37 -15.49 4.54 12.24
C GLY A 37 -16.57 3.92 13.12
N ARG A 38 -16.39 2.68 13.55
CA ARG A 38 -17.40 1.99 14.35
C ARG A 38 -17.23 2.37 15.82
N ASP A 39 -18.11 3.24 16.32
CA ASP A 39 -18.44 3.57 17.72
C ASP A 39 -18.91 5.04 17.77
N ALA A 40 -19.25 5.58 18.95
CA ALA A 40 -19.71 6.98 19.13
C ALA A 40 -20.89 7.40 18.22
N GLY A 41 -21.79 6.46 17.90
CA GLY A 41 -22.98 6.69 17.07
C GLY A 41 -22.80 6.38 15.57
N LYS A 42 -21.61 5.97 15.14
CA LYS A 42 -21.31 5.60 13.75
C LYS A 42 -21.33 4.07 13.56
N THR A 43 -21.73 3.61 12.36
CA THR A 43 -21.96 2.17 12.06
C THR A 43 -21.08 1.61 10.94
N ARG A 44 -20.29 2.46 10.29
CA ARG A 44 -19.44 2.16 9.13
C ARG A 44 -17.96 2.03 9.52
N PRO A 45 -17.14 1.33 8.73
CA PRO A 45 -15.71 1.15 9.03
C PRO A 45 -14.96 2.48 8.99
N GLY A 46 -13.84 2.56 9.71
CA GLY A 46 -13.00 3.76 9.80
C GLY A 46 -11.90 3.83 8.75
N PHE A 47 -10.90 4.65 9.03
CA PHE A 47 -9.66 4.70 8.26
C PHE A 47 -8.66 3.61 8.71
N GLU A 48 -7.67 3.31 7.87
CA GLU A 48 -6.61 2.34 8.19
C GLU A 48 -5.50 2.99 9.01
N MET A 49 -5.30 2.55 10.26
CA MET A 49 -4.32 3.18 11.17
C MET A 49 -2.88 2.97 10.67
N ASP A 50 -2.58 1.79 10.12
CA ASP A 50 -1.25 1.45 9.63
C ASP A 50 -0.82 2.43 8.52
N GLU A 51 -1.75 2.76 7.61
CA GLU A 51 -1.51 3.70 6.51
C GLU A 51 -1.25 5.12 7.02
N PHE A 52 -2.08 5.59 7.96
CA PHE A 52 -1.87 6.87 8.63
C PHE A 52 -0.53 6.92 9.35
N ALA A 53 -0.21 5.90 10.15
CA ALA A 53 0.95 5.91 11.02
C ALA A 53 2.26 5.89 10.24
N GLN A 54 2.36 5.04 9.22
CA GLN A 54 3.54 4.98 8.35
C GLN A 54 3.76 6.32 7.62
N THR A 55 2.68 6.90 7.07
CA THR A 55 2.74 8.17 6.34
C THR A 55 3.10 9.34 7.26
N TRP A 56 2.47 9.43 8.43
CA TRP A 56 2.75 10.45 9.45
C TRP A 56 4.24 10.44 9.83
N LEU A 57 4.77 9.27 10.18
CA LEU A 57 6.16 9.13 10.62
C LEU A 57 7.15 9.47 9.51
N ILE A 58 6.91 9.01 8.27
CA ILE A 58 7.81 9.28 7.14
C ILE A 58 7.81 10.78 6.80
N LEU A 59 6.65 11.42 6.69
CA LEU A 59 6.58 12.85 6.37
C LEU A 59 7.26 13.70 7.44
N ARG A 60 6.96 13.45 8.72
CA ARG A 60 7.54 14.19 9.86
C ARG A 60 9.05 14.01 9.96
N ALA A 61 9.56 12.80 9.76
CA ALA A 61 11.00 12.53 9.73
C ALA A 61 11.73 13.29 8.61
N ASN A 62 11.02 13.67 7.54
CA ASN A 62 11.53 14.43 6.41
C ASN A 62 11.32 15.95 6.52
N GLY A 63 10.95 16.42 7.72
CA GLY A 63 10.78 17.85 8.01
C GLY A 63 9.52 18.46 7.39
N VAL A 64 8.55 17.64 6.99
CA VAL A 64 7.26 18.11 6.49
C VAL A 64 6.36 18.43 7.68
N VAL A 65 5.74 19.61 7.67
CA VAL A 65 4.70 19.97 8.64
C VAL A 65 3.39 19.32 8.19
N VAL A 66 2.78 18.53 9.06
CA VAL A 66 1.61 17.72 8.72
C VAL A 66 0.39 18.20 9.50
N ASP A 67 -0.68 18.51 8.79
CA ASP A 67 -2.03 18.66 9.36
C ASP A 67 -2.87 17.43 9.01
N VAL A 68 -3.94 17.19 9.78
CA VAL A 68 -4.90 16.10 9.50
C VAL A 68 -6.30 16.67 9.28
N ALA A 69 -6.98 16.19 8.25
CA ALA A 69 -8.36 16.53 7.94
C ALA A 69 -9.27 15.32 7.74
N SER A 70 -10.57 15.55 7.90
CA SER A 70 -11.63 14.60 7.57
C SER A 70 -12.88 15.36 7.11
N PRO A 71 -13.82 14.74 6.37
CA PRO A 71 -15.04 15.42 5.92
C PRO A 71 -15.84 16.13 7.03
N ALA A 72 -16.03 15.48 8.17
CA ALA A 72 -16.80 16.03 9.30
C ALA A 72 -15.96 16.92 10.23
N GLY A 73 -14.63 16.79 10.18
CA GLY A 73 -13.72 17.33 11.19
C GLY A 73 -13.90 16.68 12.56
N GLY A 74 -13.16 17.15 13.56
CA GLY A 74 -13.23 16.64 14.92
C GLY A 74 -12.57 15.26 15.07
N ALA A 75 -13.02 14.49 16.05
CA ALA A 75 -12.43 13.20 16.38
C ALA A 75 -12.77 12.12 15.32
N VAL A 76 -11.73 11.45 14.83
CA VAL A 76 -11.85 10.32 13.90
C VAL A 76 -11.52 9.00 14.58
N GLN A 77 -11.92 7.89 13.96
CA GLN A 77 -11.71 6.56 14.52
C GLN A 77 -11.17 5.62 13.46
N ALA A 78 -10.06 4.95 13.78
CA ALA A 78 -9.48 3.92 12.92
C ALA A 78 -10.29 2.62 12.98
N ASP A 79 -10.18 1.80 11.94
CA ASP A 79 -10.48 0.38 12.02
C ASP A 79 -9.56 -0.32 13.04
N ARG A 80 -9.88 -1.57 13.41
CA ARG A 80 -9.09 -2.32 14.38
C ARG A 80 -7.66 -2.54 13.86
N PHE A 81 -6.68 -2.08 14.64
CA PHE A 81 -5.25 -2.21 14.35
C PHE A 81 -4.51 -2.91 15.50
N ASP A 82 -3.24 -3.30 15.28
CA ASP A 82 -2.35 -3.77 16.33
C ASP A 82 -1.56 -2.59 16.94
N PRO A 83 -1.85 -2.17 18.18
CA PRO A 83 -1.13 -1.06 18.81
C PRO A 83 0.32 -1.40 19.18
N LYS A 84 0.75 -2.66 19.03
CA LYS A 84 2.12 -3.11 19.31
C LYS A 84 3.03 -3.02 18.09
N GLU A 85 2.48 -2.87 16.89
CA GLU A 85 3.31 -2.64 15.70
C GLU A 85 4.11 -1.36 15.89
N PRO A 86 5.44 -1.33 15.58
CA PRO A 86 6.30 -0.22 15.96
C PRO A 86 5.83 1.16 15.48
N PHE A 87 5.30 1.25 14.26
CA PHE A 87 4.77 2.50 13.73
C PHE A 87 3.48 2.93 14.44
N ASN A 88 2.58 2.00 14.76
CA ASN A 88 1.35 2.29 15.49
C ASN A 88 1.65 2.70 16.93
N ALA A 89 2.54 1.98 17.61
CA ALA A 89 2.98 2.30 18.96
C ALA A 89 3.59 3.70 19.04
N ALA A 90 4.41 4.08 18.04
CA ALA A 90 5.00 5.41 17.95
C ALA A 90 3.92 6.50 17.80
N VAL A 91 2.90 6.29 16.96
CA VAL A 91 1.80 7.26 16.77
C VAL A 91 0.85 7.33 17.97
N VAL A 92 0.59 6.21 18.64
CA VAL A 92 -0.19 6.19 19.90
C VAL A 92 0.51 6.99 20.99
N ALA A 93 1.85 6.96 21.04
CA ALA A 93 2.65 7.73 21.98
C ALA A 93 2.90 9.19 21.54
N ASP A 94 2.66 9.54 20.26
CA ASP A 94 2.85 10.88 19.73
C ASP A 94 1.65 11.79 20.08
N ALA A 95 1.85 12.66 21.07
CA ALA A 95 0.83 13.59 21.53
C ALA A 95 0.30 14.53 20.42
N GLU A 96 1.13 14.92 19.45
CA GLU A 96 0.68 15.74 18.32
C GLU A 96 -0.24 14.93 17.40
N ALA A 97 0.16 13.70 17.07
CA ALA A 97 -0.64 12.81 16.23
C ALA A 97 -2.01 12.54 16.86
N GLN A 98 -2.02 12.21 18.16
CA GLN A 98 -3.28 11.99 18.90
C GLN A 98 -4.14 13.26 18.95
N ARG A 99 -3.53 14.44 19.09
CA ARG A 99 -4.29 15.70 19.09
C ARG A 99 -4.92 15.99 17.73
N GLN A 100 -4.18 15.76 16.64
CA GLN A 100 -4.67 15.94 15.26
C GLN A 100 -5.79 14.95 14.93
N LEU A 101 -5.65 13.67 15.31
CA LEU A 101 -6.71 12.66 15.13
C LEU A 101 -7.93 12.93 16.03
N GLY A 102 -7.74 13.51 17.21
CA GLY A 102 -8.83 13.90 18.12
C GLY A 102 -9.56 15.18 17.68
N ALA A 103 -8.99 15.97 16.78
CA ALA A 103 -9.52 17.26 16.36
C ALA A 103 -9.13 17.60 14.91
N THR A 104 -9.47 16.72 13.97
CA THR A 104 -9.16 16.89 12.55
C THR A 104 -9.82 18.16 11.99
N ARG A 105 -9.16 18.80 11.03
CA ARG A 105 -9.74 19.93 10.29
C ARG A 105 -10.88 19.40 9.40
N ARG A 106 -11.94 20.19 9.22
CA ARG A 106 -12.97 19.89 8.22
C ARG A 106 -12.41 20.15 6.83
N THR A 107 -12.63 19.25 5.87
CA THR A 107 -12.18 19.44 4.48
C THR A 107 -12.75 20.71 3.84
N ASP A 108 -13.98 21.11 4.20
CA ASP A 108 -14.61 22.35 3.74
C ASP A 108 -14.00 23.65 4.29
N ALA A 109 -13.12 23.56 5.29
CA ALA A 109 -12.40 24.68 5.88
C ALA A 109 -10.91 24.74 5.49
N VAL A 110 -10.44 23.78 4.69
CA VAL A 110 -9.06 23.68 4.22
C VAL A 110 -8.88 24.48 2.92
N LYS A 111 -7.78 25.22 2.81
CA LYS A 111 -7.40 25.94 1.58
C LYS A 111 -6.30 25.18 0.84
N ALA A 112 -6.39 25.10 -0.47
CA ALA A 112 -5.40 24.41 -1.30
C ALA A 112 -4.01 25.05 -1.17
N ASP A 113 -3.93 26.38 -1.26
CA ASP A 113 -2.70 27.17 -1.20
C ASP A 113 -1.89 27.01 0.09
N ASP A 114 -2.47 26.40 1.14
CA ASP A 114 -1.78 26.13 2.41
C ASP A 114 -0.90 24.86 2.35
N TYR A 115 -0.97 24.05 1.28
CA TYR A 115 -0.33 22.73 1.22
C TYR A 115 0.41 22.46 -0.09
N ASP A 116 1.61 21.91 0.05
CA ASP A 116 2.42 21.38 -1.05
C ASP A 116 2.03 19.95 -1.42
N ALA A 117 1.34 19.23 -0.52
CA ALA A 117 0.85 17.88 -0.77
C ALA A 117 -0.46 17.56 -0.02
N VAL A 118 -1.33 16.78 -0.65
CA VAL A 118 -2.51 16.16 -0.01
C VAL A 118 -2.44 14.65 -0.21
N LEU A 119 -2.50 13.90 0.89
CA LEU A 119 -2.44 12.44 0.90
C LEU A 119 -3.72 11.87 1.50
N VAL A 120 -4.45 11.05 0.74
CA VAL A 120 -5.71 10.43 1.16
C VAL A 120 -5.45 9.00 1.60
N MET A 121 -5.61 8.73 2.90
CA MET A 121 -5.48 7.37 3.43
C MET A 121 -6.74 6.57 3.12
N GLY A 122 -6.57 5.26 2.99
CA GLY A 122 -7.64 4.30 2.81
C GLY A 122 -8.24 3.84 4.14
N GLY A 123 -8.47 2.54 4.22
CA GLY A 123 -9.51 1.98 5.09
C GLY A 123 -10.88 2.06 4.43
N LYS A 124 -11.78 1.14 4.79
CA LYS A 124 -13.05 0.98 4.07
C LYS A 124 -14.00 2.16 4.28
N GLY A 125 -13.77 3.00 5.29
CA GLY A 125 -14.48 4.26 5.48
C GLY A 125 -14.37 5.20 4.28
N ALA A 126 -13.23 5.18 3.57
CA ALA A 126 -12.98 6.03 2.41
C ALA A 126 -14.02 5.86 1.28
N MET A 127 -14.55 4.63 1.12
CA MET A 127 -15.59 4.32 0.13
C MET A 127 -16.97 4.89 0.47
N PHE A 128 -17.14 5.48 1.67
CA PHE A 128 -18.39 6.08 2.11
C PHE A 128 -18.32 7.60 2.09
N ASP A 129 -17.46 8.22 2.89
CA ASP A 129 -17.50 9.67 3.07
C ASP A 129 -16.47 10.40 2.19
N LEU A 130 -15.25 9.88 2.05
CA LEU A 130 -14.24 10.49 1.17
C LEU A 130 -14.65 10.41 -0.32
N ALA A 131 -15.34 9.34 -0.70
CA ALA A 131 -15.91 9.15 -2.03
C ALA A 131 -17.00 10.17 -2.40
N ASP A 132 -17.65 10.77 -1.42
CA ASP A 132 -18.80 11.68 -1.61
C ASP A 132 -18.52 13.12 -1.14
N ASP A 133 -17.30 13.39 -0.62
CA ASP A 133 -16.92 14.70 -0.12
C ASP A 133 -16.48 15.67 -1.24
N ALA A 134 -17.44 16.45 -1.72
CA ALA A 134 -17.20 17.46 -2.75
C ALA A 134 -16.17 18.53 -2.35
N ALA A 135 -15.96 18.81 -1.06
CA ALA A 135 -14.92 19.74 -0.62
C ALA A 135 -13.52 19.15 -0.84
N LEU A 136 -13.33 17.88 -0.45
CA LEU A 136 -12.11 17.14 -0.73
C LEU A 136 -11.84 17.01 -2.23
N HIS A 137 -12.85 16.69 -3.05
CA HIS A 137 -12.67 16.57 -4.50
C HIS A 137 -12.15 17.87 -5.13
N ARG A 138 -12.70 19.02 -4.72
CA ARG A 138 -12.21 20.36 -5.15
C ARG A 138 -10.80 20.63 -4.64
N LEU A 139 -10.51 20.31 -3.38
CA LEU A 139 -9.18 20.48 -2.79
C LEU A 139 -8.12 19.71 -3.59
N LEU A 140 -8.37 18.44 -3.91
CA LEU A 140 -7.45 17.59 -4.66
C LEU A 140 -7.20 18.14 -6.07
N GLY A 141 -8.26 18.54 -6.77
CA GLY A 141 -8.17 19.18 -8.08
C GLY A 141 -7.36 20.47 -8.08
N GLN A 142 -7.59 21.31 -7.07
CA GLN A 142 -6.92 22.60 -6.93
C GLN A 142 -5.44 22.45 -6.56
N VAL A 143 -5.11 21.64 -5.55
CA VAL A 143 -3.71 21.35 -5.17
C VAL A 143 -2.94 20.78 -6.35
N TYR A 144 -3.55 19.88 -7.13
CA TYR A 144 -2.90 19.38 -8.34
C TYR A 144 -2.73 20.49 -9.39
N ALA A 145 -3.69 21.38 -9.59
CA ALA A 145 -3.55 22.50 -10.53
C ALA A 145 -2.43 23.48 -10.11
N ASP A 146 -2.26 23.70 -8.81
CA ASP A 146 -1.31 24.67 -8.24
C ASP A 146 0.14 24.17 -8.15
N GLY A 147 0.40 22.94 -8.60
CA GLY A 147 1.76 22.37 -8.58
C GLY A 147 2.05 21.45 -7.40
N GLY A 148 1.09 21.20 -6.51
CA GLY A 148 1.24 20.33 -5.34
C GLY A 148 1.10 18.82 -5.64
N VAL A 149 1.52 17.97 -4.71
CA VAL A 149 1.44 16.52 -4.85
C VAL A 149 0.07 16.01 -4.39
N VAL A 150 -0.57 15.16 -5.19
CA VAL A 150 -1.76 14.42 -4.76
C VAL A 150 -1.38 12.97 -4.60
N ALA A 151 -1.66 12.39 -3.44
CA ALA A 151 -1.43 10.99 -3.19
C ALA A 151 -2.62 10.28 -2.56
N ALA A 152 -2.73 8.98 -2.80
CA ALA A 152 -3.77 8.15 -2.20
C ALA A 152 -3.35 6.68 -2.12
N VAL A 153 -3.80 5.95 -1.11
CA VAL A 153 -3.46 4.52 -0.94
C VAL A 153 -4.68 3.68 -0.61
N CYS A 154 -4.69 2.40 -1.02
CA CYS A 154 -5.74 1.44 -0.68
C CYS A 154 -7.10 1.93 -1.19
N HIS A 155 -8.08 2.18 -0.31
CA HIS A 155 -9.37 2.76 -0.69
C HIS A 155 -9.36 4.29 -0.81
N GLY A 156 -8.28 4.96 -0.40
CA GLY A 156 -8.13 6.42 -0.51
C GLY A 156 -8.36 6.99 -1.92
N PRO A 157 -7.97 6.30 -3.02
CA PRO A 157 -8.29 6.71 -4.39
C PRO A 157 -9.78 6.88 -4.68
N ALA A 158 -10.69 6.43 -3.80
CA ALA A 158 -12.13 6.71 -3.92
C ALA A 158 -12.41 8.22 -3.98
N ALA A 159 -11.60 9.04 -3.30
CA ALA A 159 -11.69 10.50 -3.36
C ALA A 159 -11.26 11.10 -4.71
N LEU A 160 -10.58 10.32 -5.57
CA LEU A 160 -10.11 10.77 -6.89
C LEU A 160 -11.16 10.55 -7.98
N VAL A 161 -12.16 9.69 -7.74
CA VAL A 161 -13.18 9.30 -8.75
C VAL A 161 -13.94 10.52 -9.28
N ASP A 162 -14.38 11.40 -8.38
CA ASP A 162 -15.11 12.62 -8.73
C ASP A 162 -14.25 13.90 -8.67
N ALA A 163 -12.95 13.76 -8.40
CA ALA A 163 -12.01 14.88 -8.40
C ALA A 163 -11.76 15.39 -9.83
N LYS A 164 -11.88 16.71 -10.02
CA LYS A 164 -11.72 17.38 -11.30
C LYS A 164 -10.74 18.53 -11.19
N LEU A 165 -9.97 18.75 -12.24
CA LEU A 165 -9.17 19.96 -12.42
C LEU A 165 -10.09 21.19 -12.59
N PRO A 166 -9.56 22.42 -12.41
CA PRO A 166 -10.35 23.65 -12.57
C PRO A 166 -11.02 23.82 -13.94
N ASP A 167 -10.48 23.19 -14.98
CA ASP A 167 -11.07 23.17 -16.33
C ASP A 167 -12.23 22.17 -16.51
N GLY A 168 -12.54 21.40 -15.47
CA GLY A 168 -13.59 20.37 -15.46
C GLY A 168 -13.14 18.98 -15.89
N THR A 169 -11.89 18.80 -16.32
CA THR A 169 -11.34 17.49 -16.68
C THR A 169 -11.19 16.63 -15.43
N ALA A 170 -11.53 15.34 -15.50
CA ALA A 170 -11.30 14.42 -14.39
C ALA A 170 -9.80 14.32 -14.09
N LEU A 171 -9.42 14.45 -12.82
CA LEU A 171 -8.01 14.43 -12.40
C LEU A 171 -7.31 13.14 -12.83
N VAL A 172 -8.07 12.04 -12.85
CA VAL A 172 -7.57 10.70 -13.20
C VAL A 172 -7.52 10.41 -14.70
N ALA A 173 -8.11 11.27 -15.55
CA ALA A 173 -8.21 11.00 -16.99
C ALA A 173 -6.83 10.92 -17.65
N GLY A 174 -6.53 9.77 -18.26
CA GLY A 174 -5.27 9.50 -18.94
C GLY A 174 -4.07 9.33 -17.99
N ARG A 175 -4.28 9.21 -16.68
CA ARG A 175 -3.21 9.08 -15.68
C ARG A 175 -2.98 7.65 -15.26
N ALA A 176 -1.71 7.27 -15.10
CA ALA A 176 -1.34 6.01 -14.47
C ALA A 176 -1.55 6.07 -12.96
N LEU A 177 -2.31 5.13 -12.41
CA LEU A 177 -2.56 5.02 -10.99
C LEU A 177 -2.90 3.59 -10.55
N THR A 178 -2.96 3.39 -9.25
CA THR A 178 -3.39 2.15 -8.59
C THR A 178 -4.27 2.48 -7.37
N GLY A 179 -4.76 1.46 -6.69
CA GLY A 179 -5.60 1.51 -5.50
C GLY A 179 -6.05 0.10 -5.15
N PHE A 180 -6.90 -0.06 -4.13
CA PHE A 180 -7.38 -1.38 -3.73
C PHE A 180 -8.11 -2.04 -4.89
N SER A 181 -7.61 -3.19 -5.35
CA SER A 181 -8.05 -3.78 -6.61
C SER A 181 -9.38 -4.52 -6.48
N LEU A 182 -10.02 -4.79 -7.61
CA LEU A 182 -11.19 -5.68 -7.66
C LEU A 182 -10.86 -7.06 -7.08
N GLU A 183 -9.65 -7.56 -7.35
CA GLU A 183 -9.17 -8.83 -6.82
C GLU A 183 -9.14 -8.79 -5.28
N GLU A 184 -8.54 -7.75 -4.70
CA GLU A 184 -8.46 -7.54 -3.26
C GLU A 184 -9.84 -7.34 -2.62
N GLU A 185 -10.74 -6.59 -3.26
CA GLU A 185 -12.12 -6.39 -2.80
C GLU A 185 -12.91 -7.71 -2.79
N SER A 186 -12.73 -8.56 -3.80
CA SER A 186 -13.42 -9.85 -3.87
C SER A 186 -13.06 -10.80 -2.70
N VAL A 187 -11.83 -10.68 -2.19
CA VAL A 187 -11.29 -11.51 -1.10
C VAL A 187 -11.59 -10.89 0.27
N PHE A 188 -11.33 -9.60 0.44
CA PHE A 188 -11.33 -8.93 1.75
C PHE A 188 -12.52 -7.98 1.98
N GLY A 189 -13.34 -7.75 0.96
CA GLY A 189 -14.37 -6.70 0.91
C GLY A 189 -15.79 -7.10 1.30
N LYS A 190 -16.09 -8.41 1.33
CA LYS A 190 -17.45 -8.98 1.37
C LYS A 190 -18.44 -8.33 2.35
N LYS A 191 -17.95 -7.88 3.50
CA LYS A 191 -18.77 -7.26 4.55
C LYS A 191 -19.37 -5.91 4.14
N TRP A 192 -18.70 -5.17 3.26
CA TRP A 192 -19.03 -3.77 2.96
C TRP A 192 -19.24 -3.50 1.48
N ALA A 193 -18.68 -4.32 0.60
CA ALA A 193 -18.72 -4.13 -0.85
C ALA A 193 -20.14 -3.87 -1.41
N THR A 194 -21.17 -4.51 -0.86
CA THR A 194 -22.57 -4.30 -1.32
C THR A 194 -23.17 -2.95 -0.91
N GLN A 195 -22.50 -2.18 -0.06
CA GLN A 195 -22.95 -0.85 0.41
C GLN A 195 -22.17 0.29 -0.26
N PHE A 196 -21.07 -0.01 -0.95
CA PHE A 196 -20.29 1.00 -1.66
C PHE A 196 -21.06 1.54 -2.86
N ARG A 197 -20.93 2.85 -3.11
CA ARG A 197 -21.56 3.51 -4.27
C ARG A 197 -21.06 2.95 -5.60
N PHE A 198 -19.81 2.50 -5.64
CA PHE A 198 -19.15 1.94 -6.82
C PHE A 198 -18.06 0.94 -6.41
N GLN A 199 -17.58 0.16 -7.37
CA GLN A 199 -16.35 -0.62 -7.23
C GLN A 199 -15.15 0.25 -7.63
N LEU A 200 -14.16 0.38 -6.74
CA LEU A 200 -13.12 1.41 -6.83
C LEU A 200 -12.35 1.41 -8.15
N GLU A 201 -11.72 0.28 -8.47
CA GLU A 201 -10.94 0.13 -9.71
C GLU A 201 -11.82 0.36 -10.95
N THR A 202 -13.03 -0.19 -10.99
CA THR A 202 -13.96 0.03 -12.12
C THR A 202 -14.26 1.50 -12.31
N ALA A 203 -14.62 2.22 -11.25
CA ALA A 203 -14.95 3.65 -11.33
C ALA A 203 -13.75 4.50 -11.78
N LEU A 204 -12.54 4.17 -11.32
CA LEU A 204 -11.32 4.87 -11.76
C LEU A 204 -11.01 4.60 -13.24
N ARG A 205 -11.16 3.35 -13.70
CA ARG A 205 -11.02 2.99 -15.12
C ARG A 205 -12.05 3.70 -16.00
N ASP A 206 -13.31 3.74 -15.56
CA ASP A 206 -14.39 4.45 -16.26
C ASP A 206 -14.13 5.97 -16.33
N GLY A 207 -13.44 6.53 -15.32
CA GLY A 207 -12.91 7.89 -15.31
C GLY A 207 -11.71 8.13 -16.24
N GLY A 208 -11.24 7.11 -16.95
CA GLY A 208 -10.13 7.18 -17.90
C GLY A 208 -8.75 6.90 -17.31
N ALA A 209 -8.67 6.34 -16.08
CA ALA A 209 -7.40 5.97 -15.47
C ALA A 209 -6.69 4.83 -16.20
N LEU A 210 -5.38 4.95 -16.37
CA LEU A 210 -4.48 3.90 -16.84
C LEU A 210 -4.06 3.02 -15.66
N TRP A 211 -4.99 2.17 -15.20
CA TRP A 211 -4.82 1.33 -14.02
C TRP A 211 -3.59 0.40 -14.11
N GLN A 212 -2.84 0.31 -13.01
CA GLN A 212 -1.78 -0.67 -12.81
C GLN A 212 -1.95 -1.36 -11.48
N GLU A 213 -1.60 -2.65 -11.42
CA GLU A 213 -1.69 -3.45 -10.20
C GLU A 213 -0.55 -4.48 -10.12
N ALA A 214 -0.22 -4.87 -8.91
CA ALA A 214 0.49 -6.10 -8.59
C ALA A 214 -0.51 -7.18 -8.14
N ALA A 215 -0.04 -8.43 -8.08
CA ALA A 215 -0.85 -9.53 -7.58
C ALA A 215 -1.37 -9.26 -6.16
N LEU A 216 -2.55 -9.82 -5.83
CA LEU A 216 -3.24 -9.72 -4.55
C LEU A 216 -2.31 -9.45 -3.35
N MET A 217 -2.49 -8.30 -2.71
CA MET A 217 -1.80 -7.83 -1.49
C MET A 217 -0.27 -7.66 -1.60
N LEU A 218 0.36 -7.82 -2.77
CA LEU A 218 1.73 -7.38 -2.97
C LEU A 218 1.77 -5.84 -3.09
N PRO A 219 2.84 -5.20 -2.61
CA PRO A 219 2.93 -3.75 -2.68
C PRO A 219 3.14 -3.27 -4.12
N LYS A 220 2.42 -2.21 -4.49
CA LYS A 220 2.57 -1.50 -5.76
C LYS A 220 2.39 -0.01 -5.53
N VAL A 221 3.38 0.75 -5.95
CA VAL A 221 3.32 2.22 -6.00
C VAL A 221 3.36 2.65 -7.46
N VAL A 222 2.48 3.57 -7.84
CA VAL A 222 2.46 4.19 -9.17
C VAL A 222 2.71 5.68 -9.00
N VAL A 223 3.68 6.20 -9.75
CA VAL A 223 4.03 7.62 -9.80
C VAL A 223 3.79 8.12 -11.22
N ASP A 224 2.83 9.02 -11.39
CA ASP A 224 2.56 9.75 -12.64
C ASP A 224 2.70 11.25 -12.36
N GLY A 225 3.90 11.78 -12.58
CA GLY A 225 4.23 13.16 -12.25
C GLY A 225 4.03 13.46 -10.76
N ARG A 226 2.98 14.24 -10.46
CA ARG A 226 2.61 14.66 -9.10
C ARG A 226 1.43 13.87 -8.51
N LEU A 227 0.92 12.88 -9.24
CA LEU A 227 -0.04 11.91 -8.73
C LEU A 227 0.70 10.65 -8.28
N VAL A 228 0.61 10.32 -6.98
CA VAL A 228 1.28 9.16 -6.38
C VAL A 228 0.24 8.24 -5.75
N THR A 229 0.13 7.00 -6.19
CA THR A 229 -0.86 6.06 -5.64
C THR A 229 -0.24 4.77 -5.15
N GLY A 230 -0.78 4.22 -4.06
CA GLY A 230 -0.41 2.93 -3.48
C GLY A 230 -1.57 1.95 -3.53
N GLN A 231 -1.32 0.69 -3.90
CA GLN A 231 -2.39 -0.28 -4.12
C GLN A 231 -3.11 -0.68 -2.83
N ASN A 232 -2.35 -0.97 -1.77
CA ASN A 232 -2.84 -1.58 -0.54
C ASN A 232 -1.99 -1.11 0.65
N PRO A 233 -2.30 -1.48 1.91
CA PRO A 233 -1.57 -0.99 3.09
C PRO A 233 -0.06 -1.19 3.02
N TYR A 234 0.41 -2.29 2.41
CA TYR A 234 1.84 -2.58 2.25
C TYR A 234 2.55 -1.66 1.25
N SER A 235 1.81 -0.87 0.49
CA SER A 235 2.34 0.13 -0.44
C SER A 235 2.58 1.49 0.21
N THR A 236 2.11 1.69 1.45
CA THR A 236 2.08 3.01 2.12
C THR A 236 3.46 3.61 2.28
N ALA A 237 4.41 2.88 2.86
CA ALA A 237 5.75 3.40 3.10
C ALA A 237 6.43 3.85 1.80
N GLY A 238 6.36 3.03 0.75
CA GLY A 238 6.87 3.37 -0.58
C GLY A 238 6.17 4.58 -1.20
N MET A 239 4.85 4.70 -1.03
CA MET A 239 4.05 5.85 -1.49
C MET A 239 4.46 7.14 -0.75
N ALA A 240 4.57 7.10 0.58
CA ALA A 240 4.97 8.25 1.39
C ALA A 240 6.39 8.73 1.03
N GLU A 241 7.34 7.81 0.82
CA GLU A 241 8.68 8.18 0.34
C GLU A 241 8.65 8.74 -1.10
N ALA A 242 7.78 8.25 -1.97
CA ALA A 242 7.61 8.81 -3.31
C ALA A 242 7.03 10.24 -3.25
N VAL A 243 6.14 10.53 -2.30
CA VAL A 243 5.66 11.90 -2.04
C VAL A 243 6.80 12.80 -1.55
N VAL A 244 7.64 12.33 -0.62
CA VAL A 244 8.83 13.09 -0.19
C VAL A 244 9.74 13.43 -1.39
N ARG A 245 9.95 12.47 -2.30
CA ARG A 245 10.71 12.72 -3.54
C ARG A 245 10.03 13.74 -4.46
N ALA A 246 8.71 13.64 -4.61
CA ALA A 246 7.92 14.58 -5.41
C ALA A 246 7.92 16.01 -4.83
N LEU A 247 8.10 16.15 -3.52
CA LEU A 247 8.33 17.44 -2.83
C LEU A 247 9.76 17.98 -2.99
N GLY A 248 10.58 17.39 -3.86
CA GLY A 248 11.95 17.84 -4.14
C GLY A 248 12.97 17.47 -3.06
N ARG A 249 12.66 16.47 -2.22
CA ARG A 249 13.50 16.05 -1.08
C ARG A 249 14.06 14.65 -1.30
N THR A 250 15.19 14.35 -0.67
CA THR A 250 15.68 12.97 -0.54
C THR A 250 15.10 12.36 0.74
N PRO A 251 14.38 11.22 0.68
CA PRO A 251 13.89 10.56 1.87
C PRO A 251 15.01 10.24 2.85
N VAL A 252 14.82 10.62 4.12
CA VAL A 252 15.71 10.27 5.23
C VAL A 252 15.82 8.76 5.31
N ALA A 253 17.06 8.26 5.36
CA ALA A 253 17.34 6.84 5.50
C ALA A 253 16.76 6.30 6.82
N ARG A 254 16.06 5.17 6.73
CA ARG A 254 15.43 4.47 7.86
C ARG A 254 15.58 2.97 7.70
N THR A 255 15.43 2.24 8.80
CA THR A 255 15.24 0.79 8.73
C THR A 255 13.80 0.49 8.29
N PRO A 256 13.59 -0.29 7.22
CA PRO A 256 12.24 -0.70 6.82
C PRO A 256 11.55 -1.46 7.96
N TRP A 257 10.24 -1.28 8.09
CA TRP A 257 9.44 -2.00 9.06
C TRP A 257 9.32 -3.48 8.70
N ARG A 258 8.85 -4.26 9.66
CA ARG A 258 8.82 -5.72 9.55
C ARG A 258 7.92 -6.19 8.41
N ASP A 259 6.81 -5.51 8.17
CA ASP A 259 5.90 -5.74 7.04
C ASP A 259 6.58 -5.45 5.69
N GLU A 260 7.29 -4.32 5.55
CA GLU A 260 8.06 -3.99 4.34
C GLU A 260 9.13 -5.04 4.06
N LEU A 261 9.91 -5.44 5.07
CA LEU A 261 10.92 -6.49 4.93
C LEU A 261 10.27 -7.82 4.52
N THR A 262 9.09 -8.12 5.05
CA THR A 262 8.34 -9.34 4.73
C THR A 262 7.86 -9.34 3.28
N MET A 263 7.33 -8.22 2.81
CA MET A 263 6.86 -8.08 1.43
C MET A 263 8.01 -8.11 0.43
N ALA A 264 9.12 -7.44 0.75
CA ALA A 264 10.33 -7.51 -0.07
C ALA A 264 10.86 -8.94 -0.18
N LEU A 265 10.82 -9.71 0.91
CA LEU A 265 11.23 -11.12 0.92
C LEU A 265 10.30 -11.99 0.06
N ALA A 266 8.98 -11.77 0.14
CA ALA A 266 8.01 -12.47 -0.71
C ALA A 266 8.24 -12.14 -2.20
N GLN A 267 8.45 -10.85 -2.53
CA GLN A 267 8.74 -10.41 -3.90
C GLN A 267 10.07 -10.98 -4.41
N GLN A 268 11.11 -11.05 -3.58
CA GLN A 268 12.39 -11.70 -3.92
C GLN A 268 12.18 -13.17 -4.31
N ALA A 269 11.38 -13.91 -3.53
CA ALA A 269 11.06 -15.30 -3.83
C ALA A 269 10.32 -15.44 -5.17
N LEU A 270 9.31 -14.60 -5.40
CA LEU A 270 8.52 -14.58 -6.64
C LEU A 270 9.32 -14.13 -7.87
N ALA A 271 10.35 -13.31 -7.68
CA ALA A 271 11.26 -12.87 -8.73
C ALA A 271 12.30 -13.94 -9.13
N GLY A 272 12.23 -15.14 -8.54
CA GLY A 272 13.08 -16.29 -8.87
C GLY A 272 14.19 -16.59 -7.87
N ASP A 273 14.32 -15.81 -6.78
CA ASP A 273 15.30 -16.08 -5.71
C ASP A 273 14.65 -16.66 -4.45
N ALA A 274 14.01 -17.81 -4.63
CA ALA A 274 13.32 -18.52 -3.56
C ALA A 274 14.30 -19.09 -2.50
N ASP A 275 15.49 -19.49 -2.91
CA ASP A 275 16.50 -20.05 -2.02
C ASP A 275 17.14 -18.96 -1.16
N GLY A 276 17.45 -17.79 -1.73
CA GLY A 276 17.90 -16.62 -0.96
C GLY A 276 16.85 -16.16 0.04
N ALA A 277 15.58 -16.08 -0.39
CA ALA A 277 14.49 -15.75 0.51
C ALA A 277 14.33 -16.74 1.67
N ARG A 278 14.46 -18.06 1.39
CA ARG A 278 14.42 -19.11 2.42
C ARG A 278 15.58 -18.99 3.41
N GLN A 279 16.79 -18.73 2.93
CA GLN A 279 17.96 -18.56 3.78
C GLN A 279 17.81 -17.34 4.70
N ALA A 280 17.36 -16.21 4.16
CA ALA A 280 17.12 -14.99 4.95
C ALA A 280 16.05 -15.20 6.03
N LEU A 281 14.92 -15.85 5.69
CA LEU A 281 13.87 -16.15 6.66
C LEU A 281 14.35 -17.10 7.78
N ALA A 282 15.15 -18.11 7.42
CA ALA A 282 15.69 -19.07 8.38
C ALA A 282 16.75 -18.45 9.31
N ALA A 283 17.57 -17.55 8.79
CA ALA A 283 18.61 -16.88 9.56
C ALA A 283 18.04 -15.92 10.61
N GLU A 284 17.01 -15.14 10.25
CA GLU A 284 16.45 -14.11 11.13
C GLU A 284 14.91 -14.12 11.13
N PRO A 285 14.25 -15.20 11.61
CA PRO A 285 12.79 -15.36 11.50
C PRO A 285 12.00 -14.26 12.22
N ALA A 286 12.57 -13.65 13.26
CA ALA A 286 11.94 -12.54 13.97
C ALA A 286 11.87 -11.24 13.15
N ARG A 287 12.72 -11.08 12.12
CA ARG A 287 12.72 -9.90 11.23
C ARG A 287 11.60 -9.91 10.19
N TYR A 288 10.86 -11.00 10.08
CA TYR A 288 9.82 -11.18 9.07
C TYR A 288 8.54 -11.73 9.70
N HIS A 289 7.39 -11.41 9.13
CA HIS A 289 6.12 -12.04 9.47
C HIS A 289 5.93 -13.28 8.59
N ALA A 290 6.49 -14.43 8.99
CA ALA A 290 6.30 -15.68 8.23
C ALA A 290 4.80 -16.02 8.02
N ALA A 291 3.97 -15.75 9.04
CA ALA A 291 2.52 -15.89 8.96
C ALA A 291 1.91 -15.08 7.80
N LEU A 292 2.41 -13.86 7.57
CA LEU A 292 1.94 -13.00 6.49
C LEU A 292 2.32 -13.56 5.12
N ILE A 293 3.54 -14.09 4.94
CA ILE A 293 3.96 -14.77 3.70
C ILE A 293 3.05 -15.98 3.42
N GLY A 294 2.78 -16.79 4.44
CA GLY A 294 1.91 -17.97 4.29
C GLY A 294 0.46 -17.59 3.97
N MET A 295 -0.08 -16.56 4.64
CA MET A 295 -1.42 -16.04 4.34
C MET A 295 -1.51 -15.46 2.93
N LEU A 296 -0.49 -14.72 2.49
CA LEU A 296 -0.41 -14.18 1.13
C LEU A 296 -0.50 -15.30 0.09
N GLY A 297 0.32 -16.34 0.23
CA GLY A 297 0.26 -17.51 -0.65
C GLY A 297 -1.08 -18.23 -0.58
N TYR A 298 -1.67 -18.37 0.61
CA TYR A 298 -2.99 -19.00 0.76
C TYR A 298 -4.10 -18.24 0.04
N TYR A 299 -4.18 -16.91 0.20
CA TYR A 299 -5.21 -16.12 -0.46
C TYR A 299 -4.96 -15.97 -1.97
N GLN A 300 -3.71 -15.84 -2.40
CA GLN A 300 -3.35 -15.86 -3.82
C GLN A 300 -3.73 -17.19 -4.48
N LEU A 301 -3.66 -18.32 -3.76
CA LEU A 301 -4.17 -19.59 -4.30
C LEU A 301 -5.67 -19.49 -4.62
N GLN A 302 -6.46 -18.89 -3.74
CA GLN A 302 -7.91 -18.80 -3.92
C GLN A 302 -8.31 -17.91 -5.10
N SER A 303 -7.50 -16.90 -5.42
CA SER A 303 -7.73 -16.01 -6.58
C SER A 303 -6.92 -16.38 -7.82
N ALA A 304 -6.01 -17.37 -7.74
CA ALA A 304 -5.07 -17.70 -8.81
C ALA A 304 -5.77 -18.00 -10.14
N PRO A 305 -5.54 -17.18 -11.19
CA PRO A 305 -6.28 -17.26 -12.46
C PRO A 305 -5.75 -18.37 -13.38
N ASN A 306 -4.54 -18.88 -13.14
CA ASN A 306 -3.85 -19.85 -13.97
C ASN A 306 -2.76 -20.58 -13.18
N ASP A 307 -2.11 -21.56 -13.82
CA ASP A 307 -1.05 -22.37 -13.20
C ASP A 307 0.14 -21.55 -12.70
N SER A 308 0.47 -20.41 -13.33
CA SER A 308 1.55 -19.55 -12.84
C SER A 308 1.22 -18.99 -11.46
N GLY A 309 0.01 -18.43 -11.30
CA GLY A 309 -0.45 -17.93 -10.00
C GLY A 309 -0.53 -19.05 -8.95
N VAL A 310 -0.89 -20.28 -9.35
CA VAL A 310 -0.87 -21.43 -8.43
C VAL A 310 0.55 -21.78 -7.98
N ARG A 311 1.55 -21.71 -8.87
CA ARG A 311 2.96 -21.93 -8.51
C ARG A 311 3.48 -20.85 -7.56
N ASP A 312 3.15 -19.59 -7.83
CA ASP A 312 3.54 -18.46 -7.00
C ASP A 312 2.95 -18.58 -5.58
N ALA A 313 1.65 -18.89 -5.50
CA ALA A 313 0.97 -19.18 -4.25
C ALA A 313 1.59 -20.35 -3.48
N LEU A 314 1.87 -21.47 -4.18
CA LEU A 314 2.53 -22.64 -3.60
C LEU A 314 3.91 -22.30 -3.04
N LEU A 315 4.70 -21.53 -3.79
CA LEU A 315 6.04 -21.08 -3.40
C LEU A 315 6.00 -20.29 -2.10
N LEU A 316 5.13 -19.30 -1.98
CA LEU A 316 4.98 -18.49 -0.77
C LEU A 316 4.55 -19.33 0.43
N MET A 317 3.57 -20.23 0.24
CA MET A 317 3.14 -21.11 1.33
C MET A 317 4.25 -22.06 1.78
N GLN A 318 5.04 -22.59 0.85
CA GLN A 318 6.19 -23.45 1.16
C GLN A 318 7.32 -22.68 1.87
N LEU A 319 7.57 -21.43 1.48
CA LEU A 319 8.53 -20.54 2.13
C LEU A 319 8.16 -20.32 3.61
N ALA A 320 6.88 -20.08 3.90
CA ALA A 320 6.40 -19.85 5.26
C ALA A 320 6.28 -21.13 6.11
N ARG A 321 6.10 -22.30 5.47
CA ARG A 321 5.74 -23.57 6.13
C ARG A 321 6.63 -23.98 7.31
N PRO A 322 7.97 -23.86 7.26
CA PRO A 322 8.83 -24.24 8.39
C PRO A 322 8.62 -23.41 9.66
N HIS A 323 8.00 -22.23 9.52
CA HIS A 323 7.83 -21.24 10.59
C HIS A 323 6.37 -21.13 11.06
N MET A 324 5.48 -21.99 10.55
CA MET A 324 4.04 -21.94 10.80
C MET A 324 3.48 -23.30 11.22
N SER A 325 2.57 -23.29 12.19
CA SER A 325 1.97 -24.50 12.76
C SER A 325 0.52 -24.72 12.32
N GLU A 326 -0.07 -23.71 11.67
CA GLU A 326 -1.47 -23.65 11.30
C GLU A 326 -1.81 -24.73 10.26
N PRO A 327 -2.87 -25.53 10.46
CA PRO A 327 -3.22 -26.63 9.57
C PRO A 327 -3.79 -26.17 8.21
N GLN A 328 -4.21 -24.90 8.09
CA GLN A 328 -4.71 -24.34 6.84
C GLN A 328 -3.61 -24.19 5.78
N LEU A 329 -2.37 -23.90 6.22
CA LEU A 329 -1.25 -23.75 5.31
C LEU A 329 -0.89 -25.03 4.53
N PRO A 330 -0.65 -26.20 5.18
CA PRO A 330 -0.40 -27.45 4.46
C PRO A 330 -1.61 -27.92 3.66
N LEU A 331 -2.84 -27.59 4.08
CA LEU A 331 -4.02 -27.85 3.27
C LEU A 331 -3.97 -27.07 1.95
N GLY A 332 -3.65 -25.76 2.01
CA GLY A 332 -3.45 -24.93 0.82
C GLY A 332 -2.30 -25.42 -0.06
N ILE A 333 -1.18 -25.85 0.53
CA ILE A 333 -0.06 -26.47 -0.20
C ILE A 333 -0.52 -27.71 -0.96
N ALA A 334 -1.26 -28.61 -0.31
CA ALA A 334 -1.78 -29.82 -0.97
C ALA A 334 -2.77 -29.49 -2.10
N GLU A 335 -3.63 -28.50 -1.90
CA GLU A 335 -4.57 -28.03 -2.93
C GLU A 335 -3.82 -27.45 -4.13
N ALA A 336 -2.80 -26.62 -3.91
CA ALA A 336 -1.98 -26.05 -4.97
C ALA A 336 -1.20 -27.12 -5.74
N GLN A 337 -0.57 -28.07 -5.03
CA GLN A 337 0.09 -29.24 -5.63
C GLN A 337 -0.88 -30.03 -6.52
N TRP A 338 -2.09 -30.28 -6.03
CA TRP A 338 -3.11 -31.00 -6.79
C TRP A 338 -3.55 -30.23 -8.05
N ARG A 339 -3.81 -28.92 -7.94
CA ARG A 339 -4.16 -28.05 -9.08
C ARG A 339 -3.07 -28.04 -10.15
N LEU A 340 -1.81 -28.20 -9.77
CA LEU A 340 -0.65 -28.31 -10.68
C LEU A 340 -0.41 -29.73 -11.21
N GLY A 341 -1.29 -30.69 -10.95
CA GLY A 341 -1.14 -32.09 -11.35
C GLY A 341 -0.10 -32.88 -10.54
N GLN A 342 0.42 -32.32 -9.44
CA GLN A 342 1.41 -32.95 -8.55
C GLN A 342 0.73 -33.87 -7.53
N THR A 343 -0.11 -34.79 -8.02
CA THR A 343 -1.01 -35.63 -7.19
C THR A 343 -0.27 -36.45 -6.11
N ALA A 344 0.93 -36.96 -6.41
CA ALA A 344 1.72 -37.71 -5.43
C ALA A 344 2.15 -36.82 -4.25
N ALA A 345 2.66 -35.62 -4.54
CA ALA A 345 3.05 -34.64 -3.52
C ALA A 345 1.84 -34.16 -2.70
N ALA A 346 0.71 -33.90 -3.36
CA ALA A 346 -0.54 -33.52 -2.68
C ALA A 346 -1.00 -34.59 -1.68
N ARG A 347 -0.94 -35.88 -2.06
CA ARG A 347 -1.29 -37.00 -1.18
C ARG A 347 -0.33 -37.12 0.02
N GLU A 348 0.96 -36.94 -0.20
CA GLU A 348 1.96 -36.95 0.88
C GLU A 348 1.72 -35.82 1.89
N THR A 349 1.53 -34.59 1.39
CA THR A 349 1.23 -33.42 2.23
C THR A 349 -0.05 -33.65 3.05
N LEU A 350 -1.11 -34.20 2.44
CA LEU A 350 -2.36 -34.51 3.13
C LEU A 350 -2.21 -35.63 4.16
N ALA A 351 -1.47 -36.69 3.86
CA ALA A 351 -1.22 -37.76 4.81
C ALA A 351 -0.51 -37.23 6.06
N ALA A 352 0.51 -36.40 5.89
CA ALA A 352 1.21 -35.75 7.00
C ALA A 352 0.30 -34.79 7.78
N LEU A 353 -0.60 -34.07 7.11
CA LEU A 353 -1.58 -33.19 7.76
C LEU A 353 -2.60 -33.99 8.57
N LEU A 354 -3.22 -35.01 7.98
CA LEU A 354 -4.26 -35.84 8.62
C LEU A 354 -3.69 -36.72 9.74
N ALA A 355 -2.41 -37.07 9.70
CA ALA A 355 -1.75 -37.73 10.82
C ALA A 355 -1.74 -36.85 12.09
N LYS A 356 -1.66 -35.52 11.93
CA LYS A 356 -1.69 -34.55 13.03
C LYS A 356 -3.09 -34.02 13.34
N HIS A 357 -3.94 -33.94 12.33
CA HIS A 357 -5.30 -33.38 12.40
C HIS A 357 -6.31 -34.32 11.73
N PRO A 358 -6.60 -35.50 12.31
CA PRO A 358 -7.39 -36.55 11.67
C PRO A 358 -8.84 -36.15 11.36
N ASP A 359 -9.38 -35.19 12.10
CA ASP A 359 -10.77 -34.72 11.99
C ASP A 359 -10.92 -33.45 11.14
N LEU A 360 -9.84 -32.99 10.48
CA LEU A 360 -9.90 -31.79 9.64
C LEU A 360 -10.71 -32.08 8.37
N LYS A 361 -11.99 -31.73 8.39
CA LYS A 361 -12.96 -32.02 7.33
C LYS A 361 -12.47 -31.60 5.95
N GLN A 362 -11.92 -30.40 5.80
CA GLN A 362 -11.46 -29.90 4.51
C GLN A 362 -10.32 -30.77 3.93
N ALA A 363 -9.42 -31.28 4.77
CA ALA A 363 -8.37 -32.18 4.34
C ALA A 363 -8.90 -33.56 3.92
N ARG A 364 -9.94 -34.07 4.61
CA ARG A 364 -10.65 -35.30 4.22
C ARG A 364 -11.39 -35.13 2.88
N ASP A 365 -12.07 -34.01 2.70
CA ASP A 365 -12.78 -33.69 1.47
C ASP A 365 -11.79 -33.61 0.28
N LEU A 366 -10.63 -32.98 0.46
CA LEU A 366 -9.59 -32.93 -0.56
C LEU A 366 -8.98 -34.31 -0.84
N GLN A 367 -8.73 -35.11 0.21
CA GLN A 367 -8.25 -36.50 0.07
C GLN A 367 -9.22 -37.35 -0.75
N ALA A 368 -10.54 -37.20 -0.55
CA ALA A 368 -11.54 -37.92 -1.33
C ALA A 368 -11.49 -37.55 -2.83
N ARG A 369 -11.29 -36.26 -3.16
CA ARG A 369 -11.15 -35.78 -4.55
C ARG A 369 -9.86 -36.27 -5.23
N LEU A 370 -8.85 -36.63 -4.46
CA LEU A 370 -7.56 -37.15 -4.93
C LEU A 370 -7.57 -38.68 -5.12
N THR A 371 -8.65 -39.37 -4.77
CA THR A 371 -8.80 -40.82 -4.97
C THR A 371 -9.12 -41.08 -6.44
N PRO A 372 -8.51 -42.11 -7.09
CA PRO A 372 -8.65 -42.37 -8.52
C PRO A 372 -10.09 -42.50 -9.03
#